data_AF-A0A0N0M167-F1
#
_entry.id   AF-A0A0N0M167-F1
#
_cell.length_a   1.000
_cell.length_b   1.000
_cell.length_c   1.000
_cell.angle_alpha   90.00
_cell.angle_beta   90.00
_cell.angle_gamma   90.00
#
_symmetry.space_group_name_H-M   'P 1'
#
loop_
_entity.id
_entity.type
_entity.pdbx_description
1 polymer ?
#
loop_
_entity_poly.entity_id
_entity_poly.type
_entity_poly.pdbx_seq_one_letter_code
_entity_poly.pdbx_strand_id
1 'polypeptide(L)'
;MRTVEKHPSLADHLFSDNRVRKYGTMILQHGVKGAAKKINPAVLYVDAALSVIEAVSSYLEYAKECEKTKQIFAENRKIKSELDDQLKILGLKQRTVLREGEARIEELSQQIKLSEKQRSNMLSQVKRHLHIAKSMQDKLKEDRERGIDFKQLQVAQQALDHLLRATLIFITNNID
;
A
#
# COMPACT_ATOMS: atom_id res chain seq x y z
N MET A 1 -11.23 26.92 -6.37
CA MET A 1 -12.29 27.94 -6.44
C MET A 1 -11.61 29.32 -6.49
N ARG A 2 -11.93 30.16 -7.49
CA ARG A 2 -11.44 31.55 -7.59
C ARG A 2 -12.29 32.44 -6.67
N THR A 3 -11.71 32.95 -5.57
CA THR A 3 -12.29 34.04 -4.78
C THR A 3 -12.03 35.34 -5.50
N VAL A 4 -13.06 35.86 -6.19
CA VAL A 4 -13.04 37.22 -6.75
C VAL A 4 -13.38 38.17 -5.61
N GLU A 5 -12.41 38.96 -5.17
CA GLU A 5 -12.62 40.06 -4.22
C GLU A 5 -13.41 41.17 -4.92
N LYS A 6 -14.72 41.23 -4.67
CA LYS A 6 -15.62 42.22 -5.28
C LYS A 6 -15.75 43.53 -4.50
N HIS A 7 -15.11 43.65 -3.35
CA HIS A 7 -15.19 44.86 -2.52
C HIS A 7 -13.79 45.19 -1.98
N PRO A 8 -13.06 46.13 -2.61
CA PRO A 8 -11.87 46.70 -1.97
C PRO A 8 -12.31 47.37 -0.68
N SER A 9 -11.56 47.13 0.39
CA SER A 9 -11.72 47.75 1.70
C SER A 9 -11.92 49.27 1.55
N LEU A 10 -13.03 49.80 2.07
CA LEU A 10 -13.26 51.25 2.16
C LEU A 10 -12.13 51.96 2.94
N ALA A 11 -11.44 51.23 3.83
CA ALA A 11 -10.30 51.74 4.59
C ALA A 11 -9.09 52.02 3.69
N ASP A 12 -8.77 51.15 2.73
CA ASP A 12 -7.64 51.36 1.81
C ASP A 12 -7.84 52.61 0.94
N HIS A 13 -9.08 52.92 0.59
CA HIS A 13 -9.43 54.14 -0.14
C HIS A 13 -9.34 55.40 0.74
N LEU A 14 -9.70 55.32 2.03
CA LEU A 14 -9.69 56.47 2.95
C LEU A 14 -8.28 56.85 3.42
N PHE A 15 -7.38 55.88 3.63
CA PHE A 15 -5.98 56.15 4.00
C PHE A 15 -5.11 56.65 2.83
N SER A 16 -5.54 56.44 1.59
CA SER A 16 -4.89 57.02 0.40
C SER A 16 -5.17 58.51 0.20
N ASP A 17 -6.17 59.06 0.90
CA ASP A 17 -6.53 60.46 0.80
C ASP A 17 -5.70 61.32 1.77
N ASN A 18 -4.85 62.17 1.18
CA ASN A 18 -3.90 63.03 1.88
C ASN A 18 -4.59 64.00 2.87
N ARG A 19 -5.91 64.20 2.74
CA ARG A 19 -6.74 65.02 3.64
C ARG A 19 -7.01 64.32 4.97
N VAL A 20 -7.34 63.03 4.97
CA VAL A 20 -7.70 62.26 6.19
C VAL A 20 -6.49 62.17 7.12
N ARG A 21 -5.29 61.92 6.56
CA ARG A 21 -4.02 61.85 7.31
C ARG A 21 -3.62 63.17 7.98
N LYS A 22 -3.98 64.31 7.36
CA LYS A 22 -3.65 65.65 7.86
C LYS A 22 -4.52 66.06 9.05
N TYR A 23 -5.75 65.57 9.15
CA TYR A 23 -6.65 65.88 10.27
C TYR A 23 -6.48 64.92 11.45
N GLY A 24 -6.25 63.62 11.21
CA GLY A 24 -5.97 62.65 12.28
C GLY A 24 -4.70 62.96 13.09
N THR A 25 -3.67 63.48 12.44
CA THR A 25 -2.44 63.93 13.13
C THR A 25 -2.63 65.20 13.95
N MET A 26 -3.58 66.06 13.58
CA MET A 26 -3.87 67.32 14.28
C MET A 26 -4.57 67.10 15.63
N ILE A 27 -5.37 66.04 15.74
CA ILE A 27 -6.07 65.64 16.98
C ILE A 27 -5.09 65.08 18.02
N LEU A 28 -4.15 64.23 17.59
CA LEU A 28 -3.08 63.68 18.45
C LEU A 28 -2.11 64.75 18.96
N GLN A 29 -1.78 65.76 18.14
CA GLN A 29 -0.83 66.82 18.53
C GLN A 29 -1.43 67.91 19.43
N HIS A 30 -2.75 68.13 19.41
CA HIS A 30 -3.39 69.24 20.14
C HIS A 30 -4.39 68.81 21.22
N GLY A 31 -4.59 67.50 21.44
CA GLY A 31 -5.57 66.97 22.39
C GLY A 31 -5.36 67.31 23.87
N VAL A 32 -4.14 67.69 24.29
CA VAL A 32 -3.85 67.95 25.74
C VAL A 32 -3.62 69.42 26.06
N LYS A 33 -3.39 70.29 25.07
CA LYS A 33 -3.14 71.73 25.30
C LYS A 33 -3.79 72.59 24.21
N GLY A 34 -5.05 73.00 24.43
CA GLY A 34 -5.66 74.13 23.70
C GLY A 34 -6.93 73.86 22.87
N ALA A 35 -7.64 72.76 23.09
CA ALA A 35 -8.80 72.35 22.28
C ALA A 35 -10.13 73.08 22.60
N ALA A 36 -10.15 74.41 22.77
CA ALA A 36 -11.39 75.15 23.03
C ALA A 36 -11.79 76.18 21.97
N LYS A 37 -11.01 76.42 20.89
CA LYS A 37 -11.34 77.52 19.95
C LYS A 37 -11.53 77.20 18.47
N LYS A 38 -11.05 76.08 17.90
CA LYS A 38 -11.19 75.81 16.45
C LYS A 38 -11.18 74.32 16.06
N ILE A 39 -11.83 73.43 16.83
CA ILE A 39 -12.06 72.06 16.36
C ILE A 39 -13.52 71.96 15.94
N ASN A 40 -13.76 71.55 14.69
CA ASN A 40 -15.12 71.36 14.19
C ASN A 40 -15.69 70.08 14.81
N PRO A 41 -16.70 70.16 15.70
CA PRO A 41 -17.24 68.99 16.38
C PRO A 41 -17.76 67.94 15.40
N ALA A 42 -18.29 68.35 14.24
CA ALA A 42 -18.77 67.43 13.21
C ALA A 42 -17.64 66.51 12.69
N VAL A 43 -16.41 67.01 12.59
CA VAL A 43 -15.26 66.21 12.13
C VAL A 43 -14.85 65.17 13.18
N LEU A 44 -14.91 65.54 14.46
CA LEU A 44 -14.65 64.63 15.58
C LEU A 44 -15.69 63.51 15.65
N TYR A 45 -16.96 63.81 15.41
CA TYR A 45 -18.02 62.79 15.34
C TYR A 45 -17.87 61.87 14.14
N VAL A 46 -17.45 62.38 12.98
CA VAL A 46 -17.19 61.56 11.78
C VAL A 46 -16.00 60.62 12.02
N ASP A 47 -14.91 61.10 12.61
CA ASP A 47 -13.72 60.29 12.94
C ASP A 47 -14.04 59.19 13.98
N ALA A 48 -14.81 59.53 15.01
CA ALA A 48 -15.30 58.57 15.98
C ALA A 48 -16.22 57.51 15.34
N ALA A 49 -17.11 57.92 14.43
CA ALA A 49 -17.98 56.99 13.71
C ALA A 49 -17.18 56.05 12.79
N LEU A 50 -16.15 56.56 12.09
CA LEU A 50 -15.24 55.75 11.28
C LEU A 50 -14.44 54.76 12.14
N SER A 51 -13.91 55.21 13.27
CA SER A 51 -13.18 54.35 14.22
C SER A 51 -14.07 53.21 14.77
N VAL A 52 -15.36 53.48 15.02
CA VAL A 52 -16.31 52.43 15.43
C VAL A 52 -16.57 51.43 14.29
N ILE A 53 -16.70 51.90 13.05
CA ILE A 53 -16.86 51.02 11.87
C ILE A 53 -15.61 50.14 11.69
N GLU A 54 -14.42 50.71 11.82
CA GLU A 54 -13.15 49.97 11.75
C GLU A 54 -13.05 48.92 12.86
N ALA A 55 -13.37 49.27 14.11
CA ALA A 55 -13.35 48.34 15.23
C ALA A 55 -14.31 47.15 15.00
N VAL A 56 -15.50 47.41 14.44
CA VAL A 56 -16.46 46.36 14.06
C VAL A 56 -15.90 45.50 12.93
N SER A 57 -15.28 46.09 11.90
CA SER A 57 -14.70 45.35 10.78
C SER A 57 -13.56 44.43 11.25
N SER A 58 -12.63 44.94 12.05
CA SER A 58 -11.52 44.14 12.61
C SER A 58 -12.02 43.03 13.52
N TYR A 59 -13.09 43.26 14.30
CA TYR A 59 -13.71 42.20 15.10
C TYR A 59 -14.31 41.10 14.21
N LEU A 60 -15.00 41.46 13.13
CA LEU A 60 -15.58 40.49 12.20
C LEU A 60 -14.50 39.68 11.47
N GLU A 61 -13.38 40.30 11.08
CA GLU A 61 -12.23 39.62 10.51
C GLU A 61 -11.58 38.65 11.51
N TYR A 62 -11.37 39.09 12.75
CA TYR A 62 -10.87 38.24 13.82
C TYR A 62 -11.78 37.03 14.05
N ALA A 63 -13.10 37.25 14.15
CA ALA A 63 -14.08 36.18 14.33
C ALA A 63 -14.04 35.18 13.17
N LYS A 64 -13.88 35.66 11.93
CA LYS A 64 -13.73 34.82 10.73
C LYS A 64 -12.48 33.96 10.79
N GLU A 65 -11.33 34.52 11.18
CA GLU A 65 -10.08 33.76 11.32
C GLU A 65 -10.13 32.74 12.47
N CYS A 66 -10.83 33.07 13.57
CA CYS A 66 -11.12 32.10 14.64
C CYS A 66 -11.96 30.92 14.13
N GLU A 67 -13.00 31.17 13.34
CA GLU A 67 -13.82 30.09 12.76
C GLU A 67 -13.03 29.22 11.78
N LYS A 68 -12.20 29.81 10.91
CA LYS A 68 -11.29 29.06 10.05
C LYS A 68 -10.35 28.17 10.87
N THR A 69 -9.80 28.71 11.97
CA THR A 69 -8.91 27.97 12.85
C THR A 69 -9.62 26.77 13.48
N LYS A 70 -10.87 26.94 13.93
CA LYS A 70 -11.70 25.83 14.44
C LYS A 70 -11.94 24.75 13.37
N GLN A 71 -12.23 25.15 12.14
CA GLN A 71 -12.41 24.22 11.02
C GLN A 71 -11.13 23.43 10.74
N ILE A 72 -9.97 24.10 10.69
CA ILE A 72 -8.66 23.45 10.50
C ILE A 72 -8.38 22.46 11.64
N PHE A 73 -8.70 22.79 12.88
CA PHE A 73 -8.54 21.85 13.99
C PHE A 73 -9.46 20.63 13.88
N ALA A 74 -10.70 20.82 13.43
CA ALA A 74 -11.64 19.73 13.21
C ALA A 74 -11.15 18.79 12.08
N GLU A 75 -10.69 19.35 10.97
CA GLU A 75 -10.12 18.59 9.85
C GLU A 75 -8.85 17.83 10.27
N ASN A 76 -7.94 18.48 11.00
CA ASN A 76 -6.73 17.83 11.51
C ASN A 76 -7.05 16.64 12.42
N ARG A 77 -8.08 16.74 13.27
CA ARG A 77 -8.53 15.61 14.11
C ARG A 77 -9.06 14.46 13.26
N LYS A 78 -9.85 14.77 12.23
CA LYS A 78 -10.37 13.78 11.28
C LYS A 78 -9.25 13.07 10.55
N ILE A 79 -8.30 13.81 9.98
CA ILE A 79 -7.14 13.27 9.26
C ILE A 79 -6.30 12.36 10.18
N LYS A 80 -6.07 12.78 11.44
CA LYS A 80 -5.35 11.94 12.41
C LYS A 80 -6.07 10.62 12.68
N SER A 81 -7.38 10.65 12.87
CA SER A 81 -8.17 9.43 13.06
C SER A 81 -8.11 8.52 11.84
N GLU A 82 -8.26 9.08 10.64
CA GLU A 82 -8.17 8.31 9.39
C GLU A 82 -6.78 7.69 9.21
N LEU A 83 -5.72 8.41 9.54
CA LEU A 83 -4.35 7.91 9.51
C LEU A 83 -4.15 6.75 10.49
N ASP A 84 -4.63 6.89 11.73
CA ASP A 84 -4.53 5.83 12.74
C ASP A 84 -5.26 4.55 12.29
N ASP A 85 -6.43 4.69 11.65
CA ASP A 85 -7.17 3.55 11.12
C ASP A 85 -6.47 2.92 9.91
N GLN A 86 -5.91 3.72 9.01
CA GLN A 86 -5.10 3.21 7.90
C GLN A 86 -3.85 2.46 8.37
N LEU A 87 -3.17 2.96 9.42
CA LEU A 87 -2.01 2.29 10.02
C LEU A 87 -2.41 0.94 10.64
N LYS A 88 -3.57 0.85 11.31
CA LYS A 88 -4.11 -0.43 11.81
C LYS A 88 -4.36 -1.40 10.66
N ILE A 89 -5.02 -0.95 9.59
CA ILE A 89 -5.31 -1.78 8.41
C ILE A 89 -4.00 -2.30 7.79
N LEU A 90 -3.00 -1.43 7.64
CA LEU A 90 -1.70 -1.81 7.07
C LEU A 90 -1.00 -2.85 7.95
N GLY A 91 -1.01 -2.66 9.28
CA GLY A 91 -0.47 -3.63 10.22
C GLY A 91 -1.16 -4.99 10.14
N LEU A 92 -2.49 -5.03 9.95
CA LEU A 92 -3.23 -6.26 9.73
C LEU A 92 -2.86 -6.92 8.40
N LYS A 93 -2.83 -6.16 7.31
CA LYS A 93 -2.44 -6.67 5.98
C LYS A 93 -1.04 -7.27 5.98
N GLN A 94 -0.08 -6.61 6.64
CA GLN A 94 1.29 -7.11 6.76
C GLN A 94 1.33 -8.46 7.47
N ARG A 95 0.62 -8.61 8.59
CA ARG A 95 0.55 -9.90 9.31
C ARG A 95 -0.09 -11.00 8.46
N THR A 96 -1.14 -10.68 7.70
CA THR A 96 -1.78 -11.64 6.80
C THR A 96 -0.82 -12.09 5.70
N VAL A 97 -0.14 -11.15 5.04
CA VAL A 97 0.83 -11.47 3.99
C VAL A 97 1.99 -12.32 4.50
N LEU A 98 2.48 -12.04 5.71
CA LEU A 98 3.52 -12.87 6.35
C LEU A 98 3.02 -14.30 6.60
N ARG A 99 1.82 -14.47 7.17
CA ARG A 99 1.23 -15.79 7.40
C ARG A 99 0.97 -16.57 6.11
N GLU A 100 0.49 -15.90 5.06
CA GLU A 100 0.31 -16.51 3.74
C GLU A 100 1.66 -16.87 3.09
N GLY A 101 2.70 -16.09 3.36
CA GLY A 101 4.08 -16.41 2.97
C GLY A 101 4.57 -17.68 3.66
N GLU A 102 4.43 -17.76 4.98
CA GLU A 102 4.80 -18.93 5.79
C GLU A 102 4.05 -20.19 5.35
N ALA A 103 2.73 -20.09 5.15
CA ALA A 103 1.91 -21.20 4.68
C ALA A 103 2.35 -21.72 3.31
N ARG A 104 2.69 -20.82 2.36
CA ARG A 104 3.22 -21.21 1.05
C ARG A 104 4.58 -21.90 1.15
N ILE A 105 5.46 -21.42 2.03
CA ILE A 105 6.76 -22.06 2.27
C ILE A 105 6.56 -23.47 2.84
N GLU A 106 5.62 -23.63 3.77
CA GLU A 106 5.29 -24.94 4.35
C GLU A 106 4.71 -25.89 3.29
N GLU A 107 3.78 -25.42 2.46
CA GLU A 107 3.21 -26.20 1.36
C GLU A 107 4.29 -26.67 0.38
N LEU A 108 5.16 -25.77 -0.07
CA LEU A 108 6.28 -26.11 -0.94
C LEU A 108 7.22 -27.13 -0.28
N SER A 109 7.50 -26.97 1.01
CA SER A 109 8.33 -27.91 1.78
C SER A 109 7.69 -29.30 1.86
N GLN A 110 6.36 -29.38 2.01
CA GLN A 110 5.63 -30.65 2.00
C GLN A 110 5.65 -31.30 0.60
N GLN A 111 5.46 -30.51 -0.46
CA GLN A 111 5.54 -31.00 -1.85
C GLN A 111 6.94 -31.53 -2.19
N ILE A 112 8.00 -30.84 -1.77
CA ILE A 112 9.39 -31.32 -1.96
C ILE A 112 9.58 -32.67 -1.25
N LYS A 113 9.17 -32.79 0.02
CA LYS A 113 9.28 -34.06 0.76
C LYS A 113 8.49 -35.19 0.10
N LEU A 114 7.29 -34.89 -0.42
CA LEU A 114 6.48 -35.86 -1.15
C LEU A 114 7.18 -36.31 -2.43
N SER A 115 7.72 -35.37 -3.21
CA SER A 115 8.48 -35.64 -4.44
C SER A 115 9.72 -36.48 -4.17
N GLU A 116 10.48 -36.17 -3.11
CA GLU A 116 11.64 -36.99 -2.69
C GLU A 116 11.24 -38.42 -2.35
N LYS A 117 10.13 -38.60 -1.62
CA LYS A 117 9.60 -39.93 -1.29
C LYS A 117 9.15 -40.69 -2.54
N GLN A 118 8.46 -40.02 -3.46
CA GLN A 118 8.05 -40.60 -4.74
C GLN A 118 9.27 -41.03 -5.56
N ARG A 119 10.30 -40.19 -5.66
CA ARG A 119 11.56 -40.49 -6.36
C ARG A 119 12.27 -41.70 -5.73
N SER A 120 12.35 -41.75 -4.40
CA SER A 120 12.96 -42.88 -3.69
C SER A 120 12.21 -44.19 -3.92
N ASN A 121 10.87 -44.14 -3.84
CA ASN A 121 10.02 -45.29 -4.12
C ASN A 121 10.19 -45.77 -5.57
N MET A 122 10.19 -44.85 -6.54
CA MET A 122 10.39 -45.16 -7.95
C MET A 122 11.75 -45.83 -8.17
N LEU A 123 12.82 -45.28 -7.59
CA LEU A 123 14.17 -45.85 -7.68
C LEU A 123 14.20 -47.29 -7.13
N SER A 124 13.49 -47.55 -6.02
CA SER A 124 13.39 -48.90 -5.44
C SER A 124 12.67 -49.88 -6.37
N GLN A 125 11.60 -49.45 -7.05
CA GLN A 125 10.86 -50.26 -8.01
C GLN A 125 11.71 -50.57 -9.25
N VAL A 126 12.40 -49.57 -9.80
CA VAL A 126 13.31 -49.74 -10.94
C VAL A 126 14.43 -50.74 -10.61
N LYS A 127 15.06 -50.62 -9.43
CA LYS A 127 16.08 -51.58 -8.98
C LYS A 127 15.52 -53.00 -8.88
N ARG A 128 14.29 -53.17 -8.40
CA ARG A 128 13.63 -54.47 -8.32
C ARG A 128 13.36 -55.05 -9.71
N HIS A 129 12.85 -54.25 -10.64
CA HIS A 129 12.61 -54.68 -12.02
C HIS A 129 13.90 -55.08 -12.74
N LEU A 130 14.98 -54.32 -12.55
CA LEU A 130 16.31 -54.67 -13.06
C LEU A 130 16.83 -55.99 -12.50
N HIS A 131 16.64 -56.24 -11.19
CA HIS A 131 17.04 -57.50 -10.59
C HIS A 131 16.27 -58.69 -11.19
N ILE A 132 14.94 -58.56 -11.34
CA ILE A 132 14.11 -59.59 -11.96
C ILE A 132 14.55 -59.85 -13.41
N ALA A 133 14.76 -58.79 -14.19
CA ALA A 133 15.20 -58.91 -15.58
C ALA A 133 16.56 -59.62 -15.69
N LYS A 134 17.52 -59.28 -14.80
CA LYS A 134 18.82 -59.96 -14.74
C LYS A 134 18.67 -61.44 -14.39
N SER A 135 17.89 -61.77 -13.36
CA SER A 135 17.64 -63.17 -13.00
C SER A 135 16.93 -63.96 -14.10
N MET A 136 15.99 -63.35 -14.83
CA MET A 136 15.35 -63.98 -15.99
C MET A 136 16.34 -64.18 -17.14
N GLN A 137 17.22 -63.22 -17.38
CA GLN A 137 18.27 -63.33 -18.39
C GLN A 137 19.27 -64.45 -18.07
N ASP A 138 19.67 -64.59 -16.80
CA ASP A 138 20.59 -65.65 -16.37
C ASP A 138 19.92 -67.03 -16.50
N LYS A 139 18.66 -67.17 -16.08
CA LYS A 139 17.88 -68.42 -16.28
C LYS A 139 17.71 -68.77 -17.75
N LEU A 140 17.41 -67.80 -18.62
CA LEU A 140 17.31 -68.02 -20.06
C LEU A 140 18.63 -68.51 -20.67
N LYS A 141 19.78 -68.07 -20.15
CA LYS A 141 21.09 -68.59 -20.59
C LYS A 141 21.27 -70.04 -20.17
N GLU A 142 20.98 -70.36 -18.91
CA GLU A 142 21.06 -71.75 -18.41
C GLU A 142 20.13 -72.69 -19.19
N ASP A 143 18.91 -72.25 -19.50
CA ASP A 143 17.91 -73.03 -20.23
C ASP A 143 18.31 -73.28 -21.70
N ARG A 144 19.04 -72.33 -22.32
CA ARG A 144 19.64 -72.51 -23.64
C ARG A 144 20.77 -73.53 -23.62
N GLU A 145 21.61 -73.50 -22.60
CA GLU A 145 22.73 -74.45 -22.43
C GLU A 145 22.22 -75.87 -22.15
N ARG A 146 21.07 -76.00 -21.48
CA ARG A 146 20.41 -77.29 -21.17
C ARG A 146 19.60 -77.88 -22.33
N GLY A 147 19.46 -77.17 -23.46
CA GLY A 147 18.78 -77.69 -24.66
C GLY A 147 17.26 -77.81 -24.53
N ILE A 148 16.61 -76.91 -23.78
CA ILE A 148 15.14 -76.89 -23.59
C ILE A 148 14.42 -76.52 -24.91
N ASP A 149 13.13 -76.85 -25.02
CA ASP A 149 12.26 -76.54 -26.16
C ASP A 149 12.38 -75.08 -26.65
N PHE A 150 12.77 -74.95 -27.91
CA PHE A 150 13.01 -73.67 -28.60
C PHE A 150 11.81 -72.72 -28.55
N LYS A 151 10.59 -73.27 -28.61
CA LYS A 151 9.37 -72.45 -28.62
C LYS A 151 9.14 -71.75 -27.27
N GLN A 152 9.42 -72.46 -26.17
CA GLN A 152 9.29 -71.90 -24.81
C GLN A 152 10.35 -70.84 -24.53
N LEU A 153 11.59 -71.10 -24.97
CA LEU A 153 12.70 -70.13 -24.90
C LEU A 153 12.38 -68.83 -25.66
N GLN A 154 11.77 -68.92 -26.85
CA GLN A 154 11.41 -67.75 -27.63
C GLN A 154 10.31 -66.91 -26.96
N VAL A 155 9.29 -67.55 -26.36
CA VAL A 155 8.24 -66.84 -25.60
C VAL A 155 8.82 -66.15 -24.38
N ALA A 156 9.69 -66.82 -23.64
CA ALA A 156 10.34 -66.24 -22.46
C ALA A 156 11.28 -65.08 -22.81
N GLN A 157 11.97 -65.16 -23.95
CA GLN A 157 12.76 -64.05 -24.50
C GLN A 157 11.88 -62.81 -24.79
N GLN A 158 10.74 -63.01 -25.46
CA GLN A 158 9.82 -61.92 -25.78
C GLN A 158 9.22 -61.28 -24.52
N ALA A 159 8.92 -62.08 -23.49
CA ALA A 159 8.44 -61.58 -22.21
C ALA A 159 9.48 -60.71 -21.48
N LEU A 160 10.76 -61.11 -21.52
CA LEU A 160 11.87 -60.32 -20.98
C LEU A 160 12.04 -59.00 -21.74
N ASP A 161 12.02 -59.04 -23.07
CA ASP A 161 12.13 -57.83 -23.91
C ASP A 161 10.97 -56.87 -23.65
N HIS A 162 9.76 -57.39 -23.45
CA HIS A 162 8.60 -56.59 -23.10
C HIS A 162 8.75 -55.94 -21.72
N LEU A 163 9.23 -56.69 -20.72
CA LEU A 163 9.52 -56.16 -19.38
C LEU A 163 10.58 -55.05 -19.42
N LEU A 164 11.65 -55.25 -20.18
CA LEU A 164 12.72 -54.25 -20.34
C LEU A 164 12.19 -52.97 -21.00
N ARG A 165 11.40 -53.10 -22.08
CA ARG A 165 10.75 -51.96 -22.74
C ARG A 165 9.79 -51.23 -21.81
N ALA A 166 8.94 -51.96 -21.08
CA ALA A 166 8.00 -51.36 -20.12
C ALA A 166 8.74 -50.61 -19.01
N THR A 167 9.85 -51.17 -18.50
CA THR A 167 10.68 -50.52 -17.47
C THR A 167 11.36 -49.27 -18.02
N LEU A 168 11.86 -49.30 -19.25
CA LEU A 168 12.41 -48.12 -19.95
C LEU A 168 11.37 -47.01 -20.11
N ILE A 169 10.17 -47.35 -20.59
CA ILE A 169 9.07 -46.39 -20.74
C ILE A 169 8.66 -45.80 -19.38
N PHE A 170 8.59 -46.63 -18.35
CA PHE A 170 8.32 -46.18 -16.98
C PHE A 170 9.38 -45.18 -16.50
N ILE A 171 10.66 -45.43 -16.76
CA ILE A 171 11.74 -44.50 -16.39
C ILE A 171 11.63 -43.19 -17.19
N THR A 172 11.45 -43.26 -18.51
CA THR A 172 11.39 -42.06 -19.36
C THR A 172 10.21 -41.16 -19.03
N ASN A 173 9.04 -41.74 -18.72
CA ASN A 173 7.84 -40.95 -18.41
C ASN A 173 7.85 -40.29 -17.02
N ASN A 174 8.84 -40.62 -16.17
CA ASN A 174 8.94 -40.10 -14.81
C ASN A 174 10.26 -39.34 -14.53
N ILE A 175 11.05 -39.03 -15.57
CA ILE A 175 12.27 -38.22 -15.47
C ILE A 175 12.04 -36.74 -15.86
N ASP A 176 10.91 -36.41 -16.50
CA ASP A 176 10.47 -35.03 -16.72
C ASP A 176 9.88 -34.40 -15.44
#